data_AF-A0AAV3P5J6-F1
#
_entry.id   AF-A0AAV3P5J6-F1
#
_cell.length_a   1.000
_cell.length_b   1.000
_cell.length_c   1.000
_cell.angle_alpha   90.00
_cell.angle_beta   90.00
_cell.angle_gamma   90.00
#
_symmetry.space_group_name_H-M   'P 1'
#
loop_
_entity.id
_entity.type
_entity.pdbx_description
1 polymer ?
#
loop_
_entity_poly.entity_id
_entity_poly.type
_entity_poly.pdbx_seq_one_letter_code
_entity_poly.pdbx_strand_id
1 'polypeptide(L)'
;MIMERMKVGNAKLEIDMLNEVTKQIEGHTICALGDAAAWPVQGLIRHFRPELERRIRERADRERREGRHASRLPYNNASQALCG
;
A
#
# COMPACT_ATOMS: atom_id res chain seq x y z
N MET A 1 0.61 -6.24 7.19
CA MET A 1 -0.76 -6.57 6.70
C MET A 1 -1.19 -5.65 5.55
N ILE A 2 -2.22 -6.01 4.77
CA ILE A 2 -2.69 -5.22 3.59
C ILE A 2 -3.10 -3.80 3.98
N MET A 3 -3.80 -3.62 5.11
CA MET A 3 -4.19 -2.29 5.61
C MET A 3 -3.00 -1.38 5.91
N GLU A 4 -1.90 -1.92 6.44
CA GLU A 4 -0.69 -1.14 6.71
C GLU A 4 -0.03 -0.68 5.41
N ARG A 5 -0.02 -1.51 4.37
CA ARG A 5 0.49 -1.13 3.06
C ARG A 5 -0.37 -0.05 2.41
N MET A 6 -1.69 -0.12 2.56
CA MET A 6 -2.61 0.95 2.13
C MET A 6 -2.40 2.26 2.89
N LYS A 7 -2.15 2.22 4.20
CA LYS A 7 -1.84 3.43 5.00
C LYS A 7 -0.61 4.16 4.45
N VAL A 8 0.42 3.41 4.07
CA VAL A 8 1.66 3.99 3.53
C VAL A 8 1.57 4.19 2.00
N GLY A 9 0.48 3.81 1.33
CA GLY A 9 0.30 3.98 -0.13
C GLY A 9 1.05 2.97 -1.02
N ASN A 10 1.48 1.82 -0.49
CA ASN A 10 2.18 0.76 -1.25
C ASN A 10 1.23 -0.26 -1.93
N ALA A 11 -0.04 0.10 -2.10
CA ALA A 11 -1.08 -0.81 -2.56
C ALA A 11 -1.51 -0.39 -3.97
N LYS A 12 -1.46 -1.26 -4.98
CA LYS A 12 -2.02 -0.93 -6.32
C LYS A 12 -3.23 -1.80 -6.66
N LEU A 13 -3.00 -3.10 -6.84
CA LEU A 13 -4.04 -4.10 -7.10
C LEU A 13 -4.72 -4.60 -5.81
N GLU A 14 -4.18 -4.21 -4.67
CA GLU A 14 -4.58 -4.70 -3.35
C GLU A 14 -5.89 -4.09 -2.85
N ILE A 15 -6.34 -2.97 -3.43
CA ILE A 15 -7.64 -2.37 -3.10
C ILE A 15 -8.78 -3.30 -3.52
N ASP A 16 -8.75 -3.78 -4.77
CA ASP A 16 -9.79 -4.65 -5.30
C ASP A 16 -9.73 -6.03 -4.63
N MET A 17 -8.51 -6.55 -4.39
CA MET A 17 -8.32 -7.78 -3.61
C MET A 17 -8.86 -7.65 -2.19
N LEU A 18 -8.63 -6.52 -1.50
CA LEU A 18 -9.18 -6.32 -0.16
C LEU A 18 -10.71 -6.26 -0.19
N ASN A 19 -11.29 -5.64 -1.21
CA ASN A 19 -12.74 -5.58 -1.40
C ASN A 19 -13.35 -6.96 -1.71
N GLU A 20 -12.63 -7.84 -2.37
CA GLU A 20 -13.06 -9.22 -2.61
C GLU A 20 -12.98 -10.04 -1.31
N VAL A 21 -11.90 -9.89 -0.55
CA VAL A 21 -11.74 -10.55 0.76
C VAL A 21 -12.83 -10.13 1.74
N THR A 22 -13.21 -8.84 1.78
CA THR A 22 -14.31 -8.39 2.68
C THR A 22 -15.65 -9.02 2.29
N LYS A 23 -15.92 -9.25 1.01
CA LYS A 23 -17.13 -9.97 0.56
C LYS A 23 -17.09 -11.46 0.88
N GLN A 24 -15.90 -12.06 0.89
CA GLN A 24 -15.73 -13.46 1.32
C GLN A 24 -15.92 -13.62 2.83
N ILE A 25 -15.66 -12.58 3.62
CA ILE A 25 -15.93 -12.58 5.07
C ILE A 25 -17.42 -12.39 5.32
N GLU A 26 -18.05 -11.49 4.56
CA GLU A 26 -19.48 -11.19 4.65
C GLU A 26 -20.33 -12.44 4.43
N GLY A 27 -21.11 -12.83 5.43
CA GLY A 27 -22.06 -13.94 5.35
C GLY A 27 -21.43 -15.34 5.36
N HIS A 28 -20.11 -15.45 5.51
CA HIS A 28 -19.38 -16.72 5.63
C HIS A 28 -18.72 -16.91 7.00
N THR A 29 -19.00 -16.00 7.95
CA THR A 29 -18.50 -16.10 9.32
C THR A 29 -19.61 -16.47 10.30
N ILE A 30 -19.29 -17.29 11.31
CA ILE A 30 -20.26 -17.76 12.30
C ILE A 30 -20.71 -16.67 13.29
N CYS A 31 -19.89 -15.61 13.43
CA CYS A 31 -20.11 -14.50 14.35
C CYS A 31 -20.20 -13.20 13.57
N ALA A 32 -21.22 -12.39 13.88
CA ALA A 32 -21.47 -11.09 13.26
C ALA A 32 -20.32 -10.07 13.41
N LEU A 33 -19.34 -10.34 14.27
CA LEU A 33 -18.13 -9.52 14.38
C LEU A 33 -17.33 -9.50 13.07
N GLY A 34 -17.32 -10.61 12.31
CA GLY A 34 -16.63 -10.68 11.02
C GLY A 34 -17.23 -9.71 9.99
N ASP A 35 -18.56 -9.74 9.88
CA ASP A 35 -19.32 -8.85 8.99
C ASP A 35 -19.19 -7.38 9.45
N ALA A 36 -19.27 -7.14 10.77
CA ALA A 36 -19.09 -5.82 11.35
C ALA A 36 -17.68 -5.23 11.09
N ALA A 37 -16.65 -6.07 10.93
CA ALA A 37 -15.32 -5.64 10.55
C ALA A 37 -15.15 -5.43 9.03
N ALA A 38 -15.92 -6.14 8.20
CA ALA A 38 -15.87 -6.07 6.74
C ALA A 38 -16.57 -4.82 6.19
N TRP A 39 -17.75 -4.45 6.73
CA TRP A 39 -18.55 -3.33 6.23
C TRP A 39 -17.84 -1.96 6.31
N PRO A 40 -17.10 -1.61 7.38
CA PRO A 40 -16.34 -0.36 7.43
C PRO A 40 -15.30 -0.26 6.32
N VAL A 41 -14.66 -1.39 5.98
CA VAL A 41 -13.64 -1.45 4.92
C VAL A 41 -14.29 -1.30 3.55
N GLN A 42 -15.43 -1.97 3.31
CA GLN A 42 -16.19 -1.80 2.07
C GLN A 42 -16.67 -0.35 1.90
N GLY A 43 -17.17 0.28 2.97
CA GLY A 43 -17.59 1.69 2.98
C GLY A 43 -16.43 2.65 2.70
N LEU A 44 -15.27 2.42 3.31
CA LEU A 44 -14.05 3.17 3.06
C LEU A 44 -13.65 3.08 1.58
N ILE A 45 -13.64 1.88 1.01
CA ILE A 45 -13.30 1.68 -0.41
C ILE A 45 -14.35 2.34 -1.31
N ARG A 46 -15.65 2.26 -1.00
CA ARG A 46 -16.72 2.84 -1.82
C ARG A 46 -16.67 4.36 -1.89
N HIS A 47 -16.44 5.04 -0.76
CA HIS A 47 -16.50 6.50 -0.68
C HIS A 47 -15.13 7.18 -0.86
N PHE A 48 -14.06 6.54 -0.40
CA PHE A 48 -12.71 7.12 -0.38
C PHE A 48 -11.75 6.49 -1.40
N ARG A 49 -12.25 5.72 -2.38
CA ARG A 49 -11.44 5.18 -3.50
C ARG A 49 -10.53 6.23 -4.14
N PRO A 50 -11.02 7.44 -4.49
CA PRO A 50 -10.20 8.43 -5.18
C PRO A 50 -9.03 8.93 -4.33
N GLU A 51 -9.25 9.06 -3.02
CA GLU A 51 -8.24 9.50 -2.05
C GLU A 51 -7.19 8.41 -1.80
N LEU A 52 -7.61 7.14 -1.71
CA LEU A 52 -6.70 6.01 -1.63
C LEU A 52 -5.79 5.96 -2.85
N GLU A 53 -6.36 6.05 -4.06
CA GLU A 53 -5.60 6.06 -5.31
C GLU A 53 -4.66 7.27 -5.42
N ARG A 54 -5.06 8.45 -4.92
CA ARG A 54 -4.20 9.64 -4.88
C ARG A 54 -2.94 9.36 -4.07
N ARG A 55 -3.08 8.80 -2.86
CA ARG A 55 -1.93 8.47 -1.98
C ARG A 55 -0.98 7.46 -2.62
N ILE A 56 -1.54 6.49 -3.35
CA ILE A 56 -0.75 5.48 -4.08
C ILE A 56 0.03 6.12 -5.22
N ARG A 57 -0.61 7.02 -5.99
CA ARG A 57 0.06 7.76 -7.06
C ARG A 57 1.17 8.64 -6.52
N GLU A 58 0.91 9.39 -5.45
CA GLU A 58 1.91 10.25 -4.80
C GLU A 58 3.12 9.45 -4.31
N ARG A 59 2.89 8.28 -3.71
CA ARG A 59 3.98 7.39 -3.32
C ARG A 59 4.74 6.85 -4.52
N ALA A 60 4.06 6.38 -5.56
CA ALA A 60 4.71 5.89 -6.77
C ALA A 60 5.58 6.97 -7.44
N ASP A 61 5.14 8.24 -7.40
CA ASP A 61 5.92 9.36 -7.90
C ASP A 61 7.10 9.72 -6.99
N ARG A 62 6.94 9.60 -5.67
CA ARG A 62 8.03 9.75 -4.69
C ARG A 62 9.10 8.67 -4.89
N GLU A 63 8.69 7.41 -5.05
CA GLU A 63 9.60 6.29 -5.33
C GLU A 63 10.32 6.46 -6.68
N ARG A 64 9.63 6.95 -7.71
CA ARG A 64 10.27 7.31 -8.99
C ARG A 64 11.30 8.42 -8.84
N ARG A 65 11.08 9.40 -7.96
CA ARG A 65 12.05 10.48 -7.68
C ARG A 65 13.24 9.95 -6.87
N GLU A 66 13.00 9.10 -5.88
CA GLU A 66 14.06 8.44 -5.10
C GLU A 66 14.89 7.48 -5.96
N GLY A 67 14.28 6.72 -6.88
CA GLY A 67 15.00 5.88 -7.83
C GLY A 67 15.93 6.66 -8.78
N ARG A 68 15.54 7.88 -9.18
CA ARG A 68 16.42 8.81 -9.92
C ARG A 68 17.52 9.45 -9.06
N HIS A 69 17.35 9.47 -7.74
CA HIS A 69 18.37 9.95 -6.80
C HIS A 69 19.36 8.84 -6.44
N ALA A 70 18.89 7.58 -6.33
CA ALA A 70 19.74 6.41 -6.16
C ALA A 70 20.65 6.16 -7.38
N SER A 71 20.18 6.43 -8.61
CA SER A 71 21.04 6.39 -9.81
C SER A 71 22.03 7.57 -9.91
N ARG A 72 21.99 8.51 -8.95
CA ARG A 72 22.93 9.65 -8.83
C ARG A 72 23.88 9.49 -7.64
N LEU A 73 23.77 8.41 -6.86
CA LEU A 73 24.80 8.06 -5.89
C LEU A 73 26.04 7.61 -6.65
N PRO A 74 27.17 8.30 -6.53
CA PRO A 74 28.38 7.87 -7.18
C PRO A 74 28.81 6.55 -6.54
N TYR A 75 28.88 5.48 -7.33
CA TYR A 75 29.73 4.32 -7.07
C TYR A 75 31.18 4.81 -7.04
N ASN A 76 31.60 5.59 -6.02
CA ASN A 76 32.97 6.10 -5.91
C ASN A 76 33.38 6.43 -4.47
N ASN A 77 32.62 6.03 -3.46
CA ASN A 77 33.02 6.13 -2.05
C ASN A 77 33.05 4.78 -1.31
N ALA A 78 32.90 3.65 -2.02
CA ALA A 78 33.10 2.31 -1.45
C ALA A 78 34.54 1.77 -1.64
N SER A 79 35.34 2.33 -2.56
CA SER A 79 36.70 1.82 -2.84
C SER A 79 37.84 2.57 -2.17
N GLN A 80 37.57 3.69 -1.47
CA GLN A 80 38.61 4.46 -0.75
C GLN A 80 38.61 4.24 0.78
N ALA A 81 37.68 3.45 1.32
CA ALA A 81 37.62 3.14 2.76
C ALA A 81 38.28 1.80 3.15
N LEU A 82 38.87 1.07 2.20
CA LEU A 82 39.48 -0.26 2.44
C LEU A 82 40.99 -0.32 2.13
N CYS A 83 41.62 0.80 1.73
CA CYS A 83 43.07 0.94 1.65
C CYS A 83 43.50 2.15 2.47
N GLY A 84 43.53 1.95 3.78
CA GLY A 84 44.14 2.84 4.77
C GLY A 84 44.66 1.98 5.90
#